data_AF-A0AAV6KUX8-F1
#
_entry.id   AF-A0AAV6KUX8-F1
#
_cell.length_a   1.000
_cell.length_b   1.000
_cell.length_c   1.000
_cell.angle_alpha   90.00
_cell.angle_beta   90.00
_cell.angle_gamma   90.00
#
_symmetry.space_group_name_H-M   'P 1'
#
loop_
_entity.id
_entity.type
_entity.pdbx_description
1 polymer ?
#
loop_
_entity_poly.entity_id
_entity_poly.type
_entity_poly.pdbx_seq_one_letter_code
_entity_poly.pdbx_strand_id
1 'polypeptide(L)'
;MDTDPSQSQPQSTKHKAEALQRFTSGPLSSSLSKLSGSSRGIPSDKDFHFYYNFAEFKSPAKEISDDAQLMLRAIGSSSAQLWGKEMEFPQGDLDDAYDWLVSANDEVFERFDVSVDDFRRARKEEEEGGPSGMAANAEDSESGFQLVYGKHKKKGLLSQVVVEEKDRVESSVKVASRDKKTMGGKPKVPFHVPSIPRPQDKFKIVVNNSNQPFDHVWLQRSEDGSRFIHPLEKFSILDFVDPNVGHVEPVKPPPIESTPFKLVEEVMDLKELAAKLRGVTEFAVDLEHNHYRSFQGLTCLMQISTRTEDFVVDTLKLRIHIGPYLRELFKDPAKKKVMHGADRDIIWLQRDFGIYVCNLFDTGQVSI
;
A
#
# COMPACT_ATOMS: atom_id res chain seq x y z
N MET A 1 -39.53 -37.15 -11.82
CA MET A 1 -39.69 -36.20 -12.93
C MET A 1 -39.23 -34.86 -12.41
N ASP A 2 -37.95 -34.58 -12.59
CA ASP A 2 -37.21 -33.72 -11.69
C ASP A 2 -36.80 -32.47 -12.45
N THR A 3 -37.32 -31.32 -12.01
CA THR A 3 -37.18 -30.06 -12.73
C THR A 3 -35.85 -29.39 -12.38
N ASP A 4 -34.97 -29.31 -13.38
CA ASP A 4 -33.71 -28.57 -13.31
C ASP A 4 -33.94 -27.07 -12.99
N PRO A 5 -33.31 -26.49 -11.95
CA PRO A 5 -33.46 -25.07 -11.59
C PRO A 5 -32.88 -24.06 -12.60
N SER A 6 -32.14 -24.50 -13.62
CA SER A 6 -31.22 -23.67 -14.43
C SER A 6 -31.83 -22.50 -15.22
N GLN A 7 -33.14 -22.46 -15.47
CA GLN A 7 -33.73 -21.60 -16.53
C GLN A 7 -34.33 -20.25 -16.08
N SER A 8 -34.15 -19.82 -14.82
CA SER A 8 -34.90 -18.68 -14.25
C SER A 8 -34.24 -17.29 -14.34
N GLN A 9 -32.95 -17.17 -14.65
CA GLN A 9 -32.21 -15.91 -14.47
C GLN A 9 -32.11 -14.89 -15.65
N PRO A 10 -32.14 -15.26 -16.94
CA PRO A 10 -31.63 -14.36 -18.00
C PRO A 10 -32.52 -13.14 -18.33
N GLN A 11 -33.80 -13.11 -17.92
CA GLN A 11 -34.68 -11.97 -18.17
C GLN A 11 -34.48 -10.80 -17.20
N SER A 12 -34.02 -11.05 -15.96
CA SER A 12 -33.94 -10.03 -14.91
C SER A 12 -32.82 -9.01 -15.16
N THR A 13 -31.66 -9.48 -15.63
CA THR A 13 -30.47 -8.64 -15.88
C THR A 13 -30.71 -7.64 -17.01
N LYS A 14 -31.35 -8.06 -18.10
CA LYS A 14 -31.66 -7.21 -19.26
C LYS A 14 -32.53 -6.01 -18.88
N HIS A 15 -33.62 -6.24 -18.12
CA HIS A 15 -34.49 -5.13 -17.70
C HIS A 15 -33.81 -4.17 -16.71
N LYS A 16 -32.89 -4.66 -15.86
CA LYS A 16 -32.06 -3.78 -15.01
C LYS A 16 -31.14 -2.89 -15.87
N ALA A 17 -30.49 -3.46 -16.89
CA ALA A 17 -29.65 -2.69 -17.81
C ALA A 17 -30.45 -1.65 -18.62
N GLU A 18 -31.62 -2.02 -19.15
CA GLU A 18 -32.53 -1.10 -19.85
C GLU A 18 -33.01 0.05 -18.95
N ALA A 19 -33.32 -0.23 -17.68
CA ALA A 19 -33.71 0.79 -16.71
C ALA A 19 -32.54 1.75 -16.39
N LEU A 20 -31.33 1.22 -16.20
CA LEU A 20 -30.14 2.02 -15.89
C LEU A 20 -29.68 2.86 -17.09
N GLN A 21 -29.86 2.36 -18.32
CA GLN A 21 -29.67 3.13 -19.55
C GLN A 21 -30.69 4.27 -19.69
N ARG A 22 -31.97 4.03 -19.37
CA ARG A 22 -33.01 5.09 -19.33
C ARG A 22 -32.78 6.12 -18.23
N PHE A 23 -32.17 5.73 -17.12
CA PHE A 23 -31.81 6.64 -16.03
C PHE A 23 -30.66 7.58 -16.43
N THR A 24 -29.58 7.01 -16.97
CA THR A 24 -28.37 7.74 -17.39
C THR A 24 -28.56 8.64 -18.62
N SER A 25 -29.40 8.22 -19.57
CA SER A 25 -29.82 9.06 -20.71
C SER A 25 -31.06 9.94 -20.44
N GLY A 26 -31.63 9.84 -19.23
CA GLY A 26 -32.92 10.44 -18.89
C GLY A 26 -32.86 11.88 -18.38
N PRO A 27 -34.02 12.41 -17.93
CA PRO A 27 -34.15 13.80 -17.48
C PRO A 27 -33.18 14.20 -16.38
N LEU A 28 -32.79 13.27 -15.49
CA LEU A 28 -31.85 13.52 -14.38
C LEU A 28 -30.49 14.02 -14.89
N SER A 29 -29.91 13.35 -15.88
CA SER A 29 -28.63 13.73 -16.48
C SER A 29 -28.67 15.14 -17.07
N SER A 30 -29.77 15.47 -17.77
CA SER A 30 -30.00 16.83 -18.31
C SER A 30 -30.21 17.88 -17.21
N SER A 31 -30.77 17.49 -16.05
CA SER A 31 -31.06 18.38 -14.93
C SER A 31 -29.81 18.67 -14.11
N LEU A 32 -29.00 17.65 -13.83
CA LEU A 32 -27.69 17.79 -13.20
C LEU A 32 -26.74 18.64 -14.05
N SER A 33 -26.77 18.47 -15.38
CA SER A 33 -26.01 19.29 -16.32
C SER A 33 -26.43 20.76 -16.27
N LYS A 34 -27.74 21.05 -16.19
CA LYS A 34 -28.26 22.41 -16.01
C LYS A 34 -27.85 22.99 -14.65
N LEU A 35 -28.00 22.23 -13.56
CA LEU A 35 -27.63 22.66 -12.21
C LEU A 35 -26.13 23.00 -12.11
N SER A 36 -25.26 22.16 -12.66
CA SER A 36 -23.80 22.40 -12.72
C SER A 36 -23.42 23.59 -13.63
N GLY A 37 -24.23 23.88 -14.66
CA GLY A 37 -24.08 25.09 -15.45
C GLY A 37 -24.50 26.35 -14.69
N SER A 38 -25.64 26.28 -13.99
CA SER A 38 -26.23 27.40 -13.24
C SER A 38 -25.47 27.75 -11.96
N SER A 39 -24.88 26.78 -11.26
CA SER A 39 -24.10 27.05 -10.03
C SER A 39 -22.87 27.93 -10.29
N ARG A 40 -22.32 27.92 -11.51
CA ARG A 40 -21.24 28.82 -11.96
C ARG A 40 -21.67 30.28 -12.11
N GLY A 41 -22.98 30.56 -12.05
CA GLY A 41 -23.54 31.91 -12.00
C GLY A 41 -23.66 32.48 -10.58
N ILE A 42 -23.34 31.70 -9.55
CA ILE A 42 -23.30 32.19 -8.16
C ILE A 42 -21.97 32.97 -7.98
N PRO A 43 -22.01 34.23 -7.53
CA PRO A 43 -20.80 35.00 -7.24
C PRO A 43 -19.90 34.31 -6.19
N SER A 44 -18.58 34.51 -6.28
CA SER A 44 -17.61 34.04 -5.28
C SER A 44 -16.99 35.20 -4.51
N ASP A 45 -16.25 34.88 -3.43
CA ASP A 45 -15.33 35.78 -2.74
C ASP A 45 -15.94 37.16 -2.40
N LYS A 46 -15.29 38.24 -2.86
CA LYS A 46 -15.67 39.63 -2.60
C LYS A 46 -17.04 39.98 -3.17
N ASP A 47 -17.39 39.43 -4.32
CA ASP A 47 -18.67 39.68 -4.97
C ASP A 47 -19.80 38.98 -4.20
N PHE A 48 -19.57 37.75 -3.73
CA PHE A 48 -20.51 37.08 -2.82
C PHE A 48 -20.72 37.91 -1.55
N HIS A 49 -19.65 38.32 -0.87
CA HIS A 49 -19.74 39.15 0.33
C HIS A 49 -20.41 40.52 0.09
N PHE A 50 -20.28 41.09 -1.11
CA PHE A 50 -20.98 42.31 -1.51
C PHE A 50 -22.49 42.06 -1.69
N TYR A 51 -22.88 41.06 -2.48
CA TYR A 51 -24.28 40.77 -2.76
C TYR A 51 -25.04 40.20 -1.54
N TYR A 52 -24.37 39.51 -0.60
CA TYR A 52 -24.98 38.95 0.61
C TYR A 52 -25.48 40.01 1.62
N ASN A 53 -25.22 41.30 1.39
CA ASN A 53 -25.82 42.40 2.16
C ASN A 53 -27.27 42.71 1.73
N PHE A 54 -27.69 42.29 0.53
CA PHE A 54 -29.02 42.55 -0.02
C PHE A 54 -29.95 41.37 0.29
N ALA A 55 -31.16 41.64 0.80
CA ALA A 55 -32.12 40.60 1.20
C ALA A 55 -32.59 39.75 0.01
N GLU A 56 -32.63 40.37 -1.17
CA GLU A 56 -33.01 39.85 -2.47
C GLU A 56 -32.06 38.75 -2.98
N PHE A 57 -30.77 38.83 -2.61
CA PHE A 57 -29.76 37.79 -2.91
C PHE A 57 -29.57 36.84 -1.73
N LYS A 58 -29.57 37.36 -0.50
CA LYS A 58 -29.37 36.59 0.73
C LYS A 58 -30.44 35.52 0.96
N SER A 59 -31.70 35.80 0.63
CA SER A 59 -32.79 34.84 0.88
C SER A 59 -32.71 33.64 -0.07
N PRO A 60 -32.62 33.80 -1.41
CA PRO A 60 -32.41 32.67 -2.32
C PRO A 60 -31.08 31.94 -2.09
N ALA A 61 -30.00 32.65 -1.75
CA ALA A 61 -28.73 32.02 -1.42
C ALA A 61 -28.82 31.11 -0.17
N LYS A 62 -29.66 31.47 0.81
CA LYS A 62 -29.93 30.59 1.96
C LYS A 62 -30.81 29.40 1.57
N GLU A 63 -31.87 29.63 0.79
CA GLU A 63 -32.77 28.58 0.29
C GLU A 63 -32.00 27.48 -0.47
N ILE A 64 -31.11 27.88 -1.40
CA ILE A 64 -30.22 26.97 -2.12
C ILE A 64 -29.28 26.20 -1.18
N SER A 65 -28.81 26.81 -0.09
CA SER A 65 -27.94 26.16 0.90
C SER A 65 -28.70 25.16 1.78
N ASP A 66 -29.91 25.52 2.22
CA ASP A 66 -30.79 24.66 3.00
C ASP A 66 -31.19 23.41 2.18
N ASP A 67 -31.59 23.60 0.90
CA ASP A 67 -31.90 22.50 -0.03
C ASP A 67 -30.70 21.58 -0.29
N ALA A 68 -29.51 22.16 -0.48
CA ALA A 68 -28.28 21.38 -0.66
C ALA A 68 -27.97 20.52 0.58
N GLN A 69 -28.10 21.06 1.79
CA GLN A 69 -27.95 20.30 3.04
C GLN A 69 -29.02 19.22 3.19
N LEU A 70 -30.27 19.47 2.80
CA LEU A 70 -31.34 18.47 2.84
C LEU A 70 -31.04 17.29 1.88
N MET A 71 -30.54 17.56 0.68
CA MET A 71 -30.12 16.51 -0.25
C MET A 71 -28.93 15.69 0.27
N LEU A 72 -27.92 16.34 0.86
CA LEU A 72 -26.76 15.66 1.43
C LEU A 72 -27.15 14.81 2.67
N ARG A 73 -28.03 15.32 3.53
CA ARG A 73 -28.61 14.54 4.65
C ARG A 73 -29.43 13.34 4.18
N ALA A 74 -30.20 13.46 3.11
CA ALA A 74 -30.94 12.34 2.54
C ALA A 74 -30.01 11.24 1.98
N ILE A 75 -28.87 11.61 1.39
CA ILE A 75 -27.82 10.68 0.97
C ILE A 75 -27.19 9.99 2.19
N GLY A 76 -26.77 10.75 3.20
CA GLY A 76 -26.17 10.19 4.43
C GLY A 76 -27.12 9.27 5.21
N SER A 77 -28.40 9.64 5.33
CA SER A 77 -29.43 8.78 5.95
C SER A 77 -29.69 7.49 5.15
N SER A 78 -29.32 7.47 3.87
CA SER A 78 -29.43 6.29 2.99
C SER A 78 -28.13 5.47 2.94
N SER A 79 -27.05 5.92 3.59
CA SER A 79 -25.71 5.33 3.44
C SER A 79 -25.65 3.86 3.85
N ALA A 80 -26.39 3.46 4.89
CA ALA A 80 -26.43 2.06 5.32
C ALA A 80 -26.96 1.12 4.20
N GLN A 81 -27.87 1.61 3.34
CA GLN A 81 -28.42 0.86 2.22
C GLN A 81 -27.57 0.99 0.93
N LEU A 82 -27.01 2.16 0.67
CA LEU A 82 -26.15 2.43 -0.51
C LEU A 82 -24.75 1.81 -0.36
N TRP A 83 -24.22 1.92 0.86
CA TRP A 83 -22.82 1.70 1.21
C TRP A 83 -22.59 0.65 2.31
N GLY A 84 -23.64 0.09 2.92
CA GLY A 84 -23.47 -0.93 3.98
C GLY A 84 -22.87 -0.40 5.29
N LYS A 85 -22.73 0.93 5.41
CA LYS A 85 -22.09 1.64 6.53
C LYS A 85 -22.88 2.91 6.84
N GLU A 86 -23.12 3.18 8.12
CA GLU A 86 -23.76 4.42 8.57
C GLU A 86 -22.77 5.60 8.50
N MET A 87 -23.17 6.66 7.80
CA MET A 87 -22.39 7.86 7.48
C MET A 87 -23.36 9.04 7.39
N GLU A 88 -23.97 9.42 8.52
CA GLU A 88 -24.84 10.61 8.58
C GLU A 88 -24.08 11.88 8.16
N PHE A 89 -24.76 12.78 7.44
CA PHE A 89 -24.18 14.06 7.05
C PHE A 89 -24.08 14.99 8.28
N PRO A 90 -22.90 15.57 8.57
CA PRO A 90 -22.70 16.35 9.79
C PRO A 90 -23.55 17.63 9.84
N GLN A 91 -23.76 18.12 11.06
CA GLN A 91 -24.38 19.41 11.35
C GLN A 91 -23.36 20.43 11.89
N GLY A 92 -22.07 20.13 11.74
CA GLY A 92 -20.94 20.96 12.15
C GLY A 92 -20.60 22.05 11.13
N ASP A 93 -19.31 22.34 10.99
CA ASP A 93 -18.82 23.36 10.06
C ASP A 93 -18.57 22.81 8.64
N LEU A 94 -17.89 23.61 7.81
CA LEU A 94 -17.62 23.27 6.41
C LEU A 94 -16.50 22.23 6.26
N ASP A 95 -15.62 22.10 7.25
CA ASP A 95 -14.48 21.17 7.19
C ASP A 95 -14.98 19.75 7.56
N ASP A 96 -15.82 19.62 8.60
CA ASP A 96 -16.58 18.39 8.89
C ASP A 96 -17.35 17.89 7.64
N ALA A 97 -18.06 18.81 6.97
CA ALA A 97 -18.85 18.50 5.78
C ALA A 97 -17.99 18.13 4.56
N TYR A 98 -16.77 18.66 4.47
CA TYR A 98 -15.80 18.30 3.43
C TYR A 98 -15.23 16.90 3.65
N ASP A 99 -14.77 16.58 4.86
CA ASP A 99 -14.20 15.27 5.19
C ASP A 99 -15.25 14.15 5.08
N TRP A 100 -16.51 14.44 5.42
CA TRP A 100 -17.63 13.54 5.12
C TRP A 100 -17.79 13.31 3.61
N LEU A 101 -17.69 14.36 2.80
CA LEU A 101 -17.87 14.28 1.35
C LEU A 101 -16.71 13.54 0.68
N VAL A 102 -15.47 13.70 1.15
CA VAL A 102 -14.32 12.89 0.71
C VAL A 102 -14.58 11.42 1.02
N SER A 103 -14.90 11.10 2.28
CA SER A 103 -15.21 9.74 2.73
C SER A 103 -16.34 9.08 1.94
N ALA A 104 -17.38 9.84 1.57
CA ALA A 104 -18.51 9.38 0.78
C ALA A 104 -18.15 9.11 -0.69
N ASN A 105 -17.23 9.88 -1.27
CA ASN A 105 -16.73 9.64 -2.62
C ASN A 105 -15.83 8.41 -2.70
N ASP A 106 -14.94 8.21 -1.72
CA ASP A 106 -14.02 7.06 -1.69
C ASP A 106 -14.77 5.72 -1.67
N GLU A 107 -15.81 5.60 -0.84
CA GLU A 107 -16.71 4.42 -0.78
C GLU A 107 -17.47 4.18 -2.10
N VAL A 108 -17.83 5.25 -2.83
CA VAL A 108 -18.43 5.13 -4.18
C VAL A 108 -17.40 4.64 -5.20
N PHE A 109 -16.15 5.10 -5.13
CA PHE A 109 -15.08 4.67 -6.03
C PHE A 109 -14.61 3.24 -5.75
N GLU A 110 -14.48 2.83 -4.48
CA GLU A 110 -14.12 1.45 -4.12
C GLU A 110 -15.17 0.44 -4.63
N ARG A 111 -16.47 0.76 -4.48
CA ARG A 111 -17.56 -0.06 -5.05
C ARG A 111 -17.53 -0.12 -6.57
N PHE A 112 -17.20 0.99 -7.22
CA PHE A 112 -17.07 1.04 -8.68
C PHE A 112 -15.91 0.17 -9.15
N ASP A 113 -14.73 0.27 -8.54
CA ASP A 113 -13.56 -0.52 -8.92
C ASP A 113 -13.77 -2.02 -8.67
N VAL A 114 -14.38 -2.41 -7.54
CA VAL A 114 -14.80 -3.82 -7.29
C VAL A 114 -15.77 -4.30 -8.37
N SER A 115 -16.79 -3.51 -8.71
CA SER A 115 -17.77 -3.85 -9.76
C SER A 115 -17.13 -3.97 -11.16
N VAL A 116 -16.11 -3.16 -11.43
CA VAL A 116 -15.36 -3.15 -12.70
C VAL A 116 -14.39 -4.33 -12.79
N ASP A 117 -13.73 -4.72 -11.70
CA ASP A 117 -12.87 -5.92 -11.68
C ASP A 117 -13.69 -7.22 -11.68
N ASP A 118 -14.88 -7.24 -11.09
CA ASP A 118 -15.86 -8.32 -11.27
C ASP A 118 -16.31 -8.46 -12.74
N PHE A 119 -16.63 -7.34 -13.40
CA PHE A 119 -16.97 -7.34 -14.84
C PHE A 119 -15.80 -7.78 -15.73
N ARG A 120 -14.57 -7.34 -15.43
CA ARG A 120 -13.34 -7.77 -16.13
C ARG A 120 -13.08 -9.26 -15.95
N ARG A 121 -13.30 -9.80 -14.75
CA ARG A 121 -13.16 -11.24 -14.45
C ARG A 121 -14.17 -12.05 -15.25
N ALA A 122 -15.46 -11.71 -15.18
CA ALA A 122 -16.51 -12.41 -15.92
C ALA A 122 -16.25 -12.44 -17.44
N ARG A 123 -15.88 -11.29 -18.03
CA ARG A 123 -15.47 -11.24 -19.45
C ARG A 123 -14.27 -12.12 -19.77
N LYS A 124 -13.27 -12.19 -18.88
CA LYS A 124 -12.10 -13.04 -19.10
C LYS A 124 -12.47 -14.53 -19.04
N GLU A 125 -13.37 -14.91 -18.14
CA GLU A 125 -13.90 -16.27 -18.04
C GLU A 125 -14.75 -16.65 -19.27
N GLU A 126 -15.52 -15.71 -19.84
CA GLU A 126 -16.21 -15.89 -21.13
C GLU A 126 -15.25 -16.01 -22.32
N GLU A 127 -14.19 -15.18 -22.36
CA GLU A 127 -13.17 -15.17 -23.43
C GLU A 127 -12.25 -16.41 -23.38
N GLU A 128 -11.94 -16.94 -22.19
CA GLU A 128 -11.18 -18.20 -22.02
C GLU A 128 -12.07 -19.46 -22.08
N GLY A 129 -13.40 -19.33 -21.95
CA GLY A 129 -14.39 -20.41 -21.99
C GLY A 129 -15.06 -20.67 -23.35
N GLY A 130 -14.63 -19.98 -24.42
CA GLY A 130 -15.23 -20.08 -25.75
C GLY A 130 -15.18 -21.50 -26.38
N PRO A 131 -16.19 -21.92 -27.17
CA PRO A 131 -16.28 -23.31 -27.63
C PRO A 131 -15.20 -23.70 -28.65
N SER A 132 -14.51 -24.82 -28.39
CA SER A 132 -13.72 -25.52 -29.40
C SER A 132 -14.64 -26.22 -30.41
N GLY A 133 -14.86 -25.62 -31.59
CA GLY A 133 -15.71 -26.20 -32.62
C GLY A 133 -15.55 -25.59 -34.02
N MET A 134 -15.06 -26.41 -34.95
CA MET A 134 -15.08 -26.24 -36.43
C MET A 134 -14.18 -25.17 -37.08
N ALA A 135 -12.96 -25.61 -37.44
CA ALA A 135 -12.27 -25.38 -38.73
C ALA A 135 -11.86 -23.93 -39.16
N ALA A 136 -10.82 -23.74 -39.98
CA ALA A 136 -10.02 -24.69 -40.76
C ALA A 136 -8.52 -24.37 -40.83
N ASN A 137 -7.75 -25.45 -40.91
CA ASN A 137 -6.41 -25.65 -41.47
C ASN A 137 -5.66 -24.44 -42.07
N ALA A 138 -4.44 -24.21 -41.56
CA ALA A 138 -3.24 -24.19 -42.40
C ALA A 138 -2.07 -24.82 -41.62
N GLU A 139 -1.22 -25.58 -42.31
CA GLU A 139 0.06 -26.11 -41.80
C GLU A 139 1.08 -24.95 -41.62
N ASP A 140 2.18 -25.05 -40.87
CA ASP A 140 3.23 -26.06 -41.00
C ASP A 140 4.16 -26.17 -39.74
N SER A 141 4.97 -27.22 -39.79
CA SER A 141 6.07 -27.75 -38.97
C SER A 141 6.87 -26.90 -37.96
N GLU A 142 7.19 -27.61 -36.86
CA GLU A 142 8.49 -27.76 -36.18
C GLU A 142 9.40 -26.57 -35.79
N SER A 143 9.87 -26.65 -34.54
CA SER A 143 11.18 -26.17 -34.04
C SER A 143 11.46 -24.65 -34.03
N GLY A 144 12.06 -24.08 -32.98
CA GLY A 144 12.57 -24.67 -31.75
C GLY A 144 13.28 -23.62 -30.88
N PHE A 145 13.90 -24.03 -29.78
CA PHE A 145 14.78 -23.15 -29.00
C PHE A 145 16.04 -22.81 -29.82
N GLN A 146 16.31 -21.52 -30.07
CA GLN A 146 17.70 -21.11 -30.35
C GLN A 146 18.07 -19.73 -29.78
N LEU A 147 19.08 -19.76 -28.92
CA LEU A 147 19.75 -18.60 -28.34
C LEU A 147 20.93 -18.20 -29.26
N VAL A 148 21.07 -16.93 -29.65
CA VAL A 148 22.28 -16.44 -30.35
C VAL A 148 22.69 -15.06 -29.83
N TYR A 149 23.89 -14.97 -29.26
CA TYR A 149 24.56 -13.70 -28.93
C TYR A 149 25.20 -13.09 -30.20
N GLY A 150 24.96 -11.80 -30.46
CA GLY A 150 25.31 -11.16 -31.73
C GLY A 150 26.75 -10.66 -31.89
N LYS A 151 27.03 -9.88 -32.95
CA LYS A 151 28.19 -8.97 -33.05
C LYS A 151 28.08 -7.90 -34.16
N HIS A 152 28.82 -6.81 -33.95
CA HIS A 152 28.90 -5.58 -34.77
C HIS A 152 29.28 -5.74 -36.25
N LYS A 153 29.00 -4.67 -37.03
CA LYS A 153 30.07 -3.92 -37.75
C LYS A 153 29.79 -2.41 -37.87
N LYS A 154 30.82 -1.62 -38.23
CA LYS A 154 30.89 -0.13 -38.16
C LYS A 154 31.08 0.54 -39.54
N LYS A 155 30.67 1.83 -39.60
CA LYS A 155 31.25 3.05 -40.28
C LYS A 155 30.12 3.84 -40.99
N GLY A 156 30.13 5.18 -41.11
CA GLY A 156 31.00 6.31 -40.69
C GLY A 156 30.27 7.63 -41.04
N LEU A 157 30.81 8.86 -41.04
CA LEU A 157 32.15 9.43 -40.73
C LEU A 157 32.07 10.99 -40.68
N LEU A 158 32.77 11.68 -39.74
CA LEU A 158 33.07 13.15 -39.66
C LEU A 158 31.87 14.14 -39.69
N SER A 159 31.85 15.35 -39.10
CA SER A 159 32.83 16.42 -38.76
C SER A 159 32.19 17.41 -37.75
N GLN A 160 32.70 18.61 -37.39
CA GLN A 160 33.98 19.06 -36.77
C GLN A 160 33.79 20.53 -36.25
N VAL A 161 34.66 21.05 -35.35
CA VAL A 161 34.77 22.48 -34.85
C VAL A 161 33.73 22.88 -33.75
N VAL A 162 33.97 23.55 -32.58
CA VAL A 162 35.06 24.32 -31.87
C VAL A 162 34.94 25.87 -31.97
N VAL A 163 35.09 26.73 -30.94
CA VAL A 163 35.50 26.56 -29.51
C VAL A 163 34.26 26.50 -28.56
N GLU A 164 33.92 27.33 -27.54
CA GLU A 164 34.46 28.55 -26.87
C GLU A 164 33.91 28.71 -25.42
N GLU A 165 34.39 29.68 -24.61
CA GLU A 165 34.16 29.76 -23.14
C GLU A 165 33.45 31.03 -22.62
N LYS A 166 32.65 30.90 -21.54
CA LYS A 166 32.79 31.72 -20.30
C LYS A 166 31.90 31.26 -19.13
N ASP A 167 32.38 31.50 -17.91
CA ASP A 167 31.79 31.04 -16.65
C ASP A 167 30.47 31.71 -16.23
N ARG A 168 29.58 30.91 -15.63
CA ARG A 168 29.07 31.14 -14.26
C ARG A 168 28.42 29.87 -13.69
N VAL A 169 28.49 29.71 -12.37
CA VAL A 169 28.10 28.49 -11.66
C VAL A 169 26.69 28.58 -11.09
N GLU A 170 25.77 27.78 -11.60
CA GLU A 170 24.53 27.34 -10.92
C GLU A 170 24.25 25.87 -11.29
N SER A 171 24.13 24.98 -10.31
CA SER A 171 23.96 23.53 -10.51
C SER A 171 22.51 23.10 -10.76
N SER A 172 21.80 23.77 -11.67
CA SER A 172 20.42 23.41 -12.03
C SER A 172 20.37 22.18 -12.98
N VAL A 173 20.04 20.99 -12.46
CA VAL A 173 19.89 19.78 -13.28
C VAL A 173 18.57 19.84 -14.07
N LYS A 174 18.64 20.27 -15.33
CA LYS A 174 17.49 20.26 -16.25
C LYS A 174 17.24 18.84 -16.77
N VAL A 175 16.15 18.22 -16.33
CA VAL A 175 15.68 16.93 -16.86
C VAL A 175 15.16 17.11 -18.29
N ALA A 176 15.71 16.36 -19.24
CA ALA A 176 15.31 16.43 -20.64
C ALA A 176 13.93 15.79 -20.88
N SER A 177 12.98 16.58 -21.38
CA SER A 177 11.67 16.09 -21.83
C SER A 177 11.83 15.21 -23.08
N ARG A 178 11.58 13.90 -22.95
CA ARG A 178 11.62 12.96 -24.08
C ARG A 178 10.35 13.05 -24.94
N ASP A 179 10.53 13.01 -26.26
CA ASP A 179 9.46 13.12 -27.24
C ASP A 179 8.39 12.02 -27.14
N LYS A 180 7.14 12.45 -27.35
CA LYS A 180 5.92 11.65 -27.11
C LYS A 180 5.60 10.61 -28.22
N LYS A 181 6.59 10.24 -29.04
CA LYS A 181 6.38 9.52 -30.33
C LYS A 181 6.98 8.12 -30.45
N THR A 182 7.62 7.59 -29.41
CA THR A 182 8.17 6.22 -29.37
C THR A 182 7.61 5.37 -28.22
N MET A 183 6.35 5.60 -27.85
CA MET A 183 5.58 4.73 -26.95
C MET A 183 5.12 3.46 -27.67
N GLY A 184 6.05 2.54 -27.92
CA GLY A 184 5.71 1.12 -27.93
C GLY A 184 5.09 0.77 -26.57
N GLY A 185 3.97 0.07 -26.55
CA GLY A 185 3.23 -0.18 -25.32
C GLY A 185 4.10 -0.87 -24.28
N LYS A 186 4.37 -0.19 -23.16
CA LYS A 186 5.03 -0.85 -22.00
C LYS A 186 4.20 -2.08 -21.64
N PRO A 187 4.79 -3.29 -21.56
CA PRO A 187 4.04 -4.46 -21.12
C PRO A 187 3.53 -4.20 -19.71
N LYS A 188 2.20 -4.13 -19.56
CA LYS A 188 1.55 -4.06 -18.25
C LYS A 188 1.70 -5.42 -17.59
N VAL A 189 2.85 -5.66 -16.95
CA VAL A 189 3.04 -6.82 -16.06
C VAL A 189 1.92 -6.80 -15.03
N PRO A 190 1.04 -7.82 -14.98
CA PRO A 190 -0.05 -7.81 -14.02
C PRO A 190 0.49 -7.85 -12.59
N PHE A 191 0.22 -6.80 -11.79
CA PHE A 191 0.53 -6.81 -10.35
C PHE A 191 -0.20 -7.93 -9.60
N HIS A 192 -1.22 -8.55 -10.20
CA HIS A 192 -1.67 -9.90 -9.88
C HIS A 192 -1.38 -10.85 -11.03
N VAL A 193 -0.47 -11.81 -10.82
CA VAL A 193 -0.42 -13.04 -11.62
C VAL A 193 -1.19 -14.10 -10.82
N PRO A 194 -2.39 -14.55 -11.25
CA PRO A 194 -3.23 -15.45 -10.44
C PRO A 194 -2.63 -16.84 -10.22
N SER A 195 -1.69 -17.28 -11.06
CA SER A 195 -0.97 -18.55 -10.91
C SER A 195 0.17 -18.50 -9.88
N ILE A 196 0.50 -17.33 -9.32
CA ILE A 196 1.43 -17.23 -8.19
C ILE A 196 0.63 -17.41 -6.88
N PRO A 197 0.85 -18.49 -6.12
CA PRO A 197 0.12 -18.73 -4.87
C PRO A 197 0.49 -17.69 -3.82
N ARG A 198 -0.50 -17.23 -3.03
CA ARG A 198 -0.26 -16.23 -1.98
C ARG A 198 0.62 -16.84 -0.87
N PRO A 199 1.57 -16.08 -0.27
CA PRO A 199 2.40 -16.58 0.83
C PRO A 199 1.58 -17.14 2.00
N GLN A 200 0.42 -16.54 2.31
CA GLN A 200 -0.48 -17.02 3.36
C GLN A 200 -0.98 -18.45 3.10
N ASP A 201 -1.35 -18.76 1.86
CA ASP A 201 -1.85 -20.09 1.49
C ASP A 201 -0.73 -21.12 1.41
N LYS A 202 0.47 -20.69 0.96
CA LYS A 202 1.67 -21.54 0.85
C LYS A 202 2.23 -21.94 2.21
N PHE A 203 2.43 -20.96 3.10
CA PHE A 203 3.08 -21.14 4.41
C PHE A 203 2.09 -21.24 5.59
N LYS A 204 0.78 -21.29 5.30
CA LYS A 204 -0.32 -21.39 6.29
C LYS A 204 -0.28 -20.27 7.35
N ILE A 205 -0.01 -19.04 6.90
CA ILE A 205 0.00 -17.85 7.74
C ILE A 205 -1.45 -17.44 8.04
N VAL A 206 -2.00 -17.96 9.14
CA VAL A 206 -3.33 -17.58 9.65
C VAL A 206 -3.23 -16.25 10.38
N VAL A 207 -4.14 -15.31 10.07
CA VAL A 207 -4.22 -13.98 10.68
C VAL A 207 -5.68 -13.68 11.04
N ASN A 208 -5.96 -13.27 12.28
CA ASN A 208 -7.29 -12.80 12.66
C ASN A 208 -7.49 -11.36 12.17
N ASN A 209 -8.35 -11.17 11.16
CA ASN A 209 -8.71 -9.86 10.60
C ASN A 209 -10.05 -9.32 11.13
N SER A 210 -10.61 -9.92 12.19
CA SER A 210 -11.80 -9.36 12.86
C SER A 210 -11.48 -8.00 13.48
N ASN A 211 -12.47 -7.10 13.54
CA ASN A 211 -12.31 -5.80 14.17
C ASN A 211 -12.29 -5.93 15.71
N GLN A 212 -11.12 -6.29 16.24
CA GLN A 212 -10.84 -6.49 17.67
C GLN A 212 -9.45 -5.91 18.00
N PRO A 213 -9.22 -5.41 19.23
CA PRO A 213 -7.88 -4.99 19.66
C PRO A 213 -6.85 -6.12 19.54
N PHE A 214 -5.61 -5.78 19.18
CA PHE A 214 -4.53 -6.76 19.07
C PHE A 214 -4.16 -7.34 20.44
N ASP A 215 -4.13 -8.67 20.55
CA ASP A 215 -3.85 -9.38 21.81
C ASP A 215 -2.34 -9.62 21.96
N HIS A 216 -1.71 -8.88 22.88
CA HIS A 216 -0.28 -8.95 23.15
C HIS A 216 0.11 -10.18 23.99
N VAL A 217 -0.20 -11.40 23.51
CA VAL A 217 -0.07 -12.70 24.20
C VAL A 217 1.32 -13.04 24.79
N TRP A 218 2.37 -12.29 24.45
CA TRP A 218 3.75 -12.45 24.96
C TRP A 218 4.15 -11.40 26.00
N LEU A 219 3.24 -10.50 26.39
CA LEU A 219 3.43 -9.53 27.47
C LEU A 219 2.76 -10.00 28.76
N GLN A 220 3.33 -9.60 29.89
CA GLN A 220 2.67 -9.74 31.18
C GLN A 220 1.48 -8.78 31.25
N ARG A 221 0.42 -9.18 31.96
CA ARG A 221 -0.65 -8.26 32.36
C ARG A 221 -0.33 -7.68 33.74
N SER A 222 -0.93 -6.52 33.99
CA SER A 222 -1.01 -5.87 35.30
C SER A 222 -1.77 -6.74 36.32
N GLU A 223 -1.60 -6.47 37.62
CA GLU A 223 -2.18 -7.29 38.70
C GLU A 223 -3.72 -7.27 38.73
N ASP A 224 -4.33 -6.20 38.22
CA ASP A 224 -5.78 -6.05 38.00
C ASP A 224 -6.24 -6.64 36.64
N GLY A 225 -5.31 -7.13 35.82
CA GLY A 225 -5.54 -7.66 34.48
C GLY A 225 -5.87 -6.63 33.39
N SER A 226 -5.94 -5.34 33.73
CA SER A 226 -6.58 -4.31 32.89
C SER A 226 -5.77 -3.96 31.64
N ARG A 227 -4.44 -3.94 31.76
CA ARG A 227 -3.51 -3.61 30.68
C ARG A 227 -2.33 -4.57 30.59
N PHE A 228 -1.71 -4.62 29.42
CA PHE A 228 -0.38 -5.20 29.27
C PHE A 228 0.70 -4.28 29.88
N ILE A 229 1.78 -4.90 30.36
CA ILE A 229 3.01 -4.23 30.79
C ILE A 229 3.99 -4.34 29.63
N HIS A 230 4.40 -3.20 29.06
CA HIS A 230 5.42 -3.17 28.01
C HIS A 230 6.81 -3.49 28.61
N PRO A 231 7.70 -4.24 27.93
CA PRO A 231 8.97 -4.68 28.52
C PRO A 231 9.94 -3.54 28.90
N LEU A 232 9.67 -2.32 28.42
CA LEU A 232 10.39 -1.10 28.75
C LEU A 232 9.94 -0.41 30.04
N GLU A 233 8.75 -0.69 30.59
CA GLU A 233 8.22 0.06 31.76
C GLU A 233 9.07 -0.06 33.03
N LYS A 234 9.93 -1.09 33.10
CA LYS A 234 10.86 -1.33 34.20
C LYS A 234 12.23 -0.66 34.04
N PHE A 235 12.47 0.04 32.92
CA PHE A 235 13.73 0.69 32.60
C PHE A 235 13.56 2.21 32.53
N SER A 236 14.54 2.95 33.01
CA SER A 236 14.68 4.38 32.78
C SER A 236 15.25 4.64 31.38
N ILE A 237 14.95 5.81 30.80
CA ILE A 237 15.66 6.30 29.61
C ILE A 237 17.18 6.36 29.89
N LEU A 238 17.56 6.68 31.13
CA LEU A 238 18.96 6.73 31.58
C LEU A 238 19.67 5.37 31.53
N ASP A 239 18.95 4.25 31.54
CA ASP A 239 19.53 2.90 31.46
C ASP A 239 20.06 2.58 30.04
N PHE A 240 19.68 3.39 29.05
CA PHE A 240 20.09 3.26 27.64
C PHE A 240 20.98 4.41 27.15
N VAL A 241 21.16 5.46 27.96
CA VAL A 241 22.14 6.52 27.69
C VAL A 241 23.53 5.99 28.02
N ASP A 242 24.42 5.94 27.03
CA ASP A 242 25.81 5.56 27.26
C ASP A 242 26.52 6.69 28.03
N PRO A 243 27.01 6.45 29.28
CA PRO A 243 27.69 7.48 30.05
C PRO A 243 29.11 7.74 29.52
N ASN A 244 29.67 6.84 28.71
CA ASN A 244 31.04 6.92 28.21
C ASN A 244 31.07 7.43 26.76
N VAL A 245 30.51 8.63 26.54
CA VAL A 245 30.58 9.36 25.25
C VAL A 245 31.99 9.93 25.00
N GLY A 246 33.00 9.07 25.05
CA GLY A 246 34.36 9.37 24.63
C GLY A 246 34.50 9.40 23.11
N HIS A 247 35.70 9.73 22.63
CA HIS A 247 36.01 9.65 21.20
C HIS A 247 36.10 8.18 20.73
N VAL A 248 34.95 7.60 20.38
CA VAL A 248 34.87 6.30 19.69
C VAL A 248 35.14 6.53 18.22
N GLU A 249 36.20 5.93 17.66
CA GLU A 249 36.46 6.00 16.22
C GLU A 249 35.40 5.18 15.44
N PRO A 250 34.74 5.77 14.42
CA PRO A 250 33.73 5.05 13.65
C PRO A 250 34.30 3.87 12.86
N VAL A 251 34.01 2.64 13.32
CA VAL A 251 34.31 1.40 12.59
C VAL A 251 33.49 1.39 11.30
N LYS A 252 34.18 1.54 10.16
CA LYS A 252 33.57 1.47 8.82
C LYS A 252 33.09 0.06 8.50
N PRO A 253 31.99 -0.11 7.74
CA PRO A 253 31.58 -1.42 7.26
C PRO A 253 32.63 -2.02 6.31
N PRO A 254 32.79 -3.36 6.29
CA PRO A 254 33.62 -4.03 5.29
C PRO A 254 33.08 -3.83 3.85
N PRO A 255 33.93 -3.91 2.82
CA PRO A 255 33.49 -3.94 1.42
C PRO A 255 32.53 -5.10 1.13
N ILE A 256 31.50 -4.86 0.33
CA ILE A 256 30.43 -5.83 0.03
C ILE A 256 30.96 -7.12 -0.61
N GLU A 257 32.04 -7.04 -1.39
CA GLU A 257 32.70 -8.20 -2.02
C GLU A 257 33.45 -9.09 -1.01
N SER A 258 33.70 -8.58 0.19
CA SER A 258 34.42 -9.26 1.28
C SER A 258 33.54 -9.63 2.47
N THR A 259 32.29 -9.16 2.49
CA THR A 259 31.38 -9.33 3.63
C THR A 259 30.68 -10.68 3.52
N PRO A 260 30.81 -11.58 4.53
CA PRO A 260 30.07 -12.83 4.54
C PRO A 260 28.55 -12.57 4.55
N PHE A 261 27.85 -13.13 3.57
CA PHE A 261 26.40 -13.06 3.45
C PHE A 261 25.78 -14.43 3.67
N LYS A 262 24.67 -14.50 4.41
CA LYS A 262 23.85 -15.71 4.52
C LYS A 262 22.35 -15.42 4.38
N LEU A 263 21.75 -16.01 3.35
CA LEU A 263 20.30 -16.18 3.26
C LEU A 263 19.86 -17.23 4.30
N VAL A 264 18.91 -16.87 5.14
CA VAL A 264 18.41 -17.66 6.29
C VAL A 264 17.01 -18.14 5.94
N GLU A 265 16.97 -19.38 5.47
CA GLU A 265 15.78 -20.02 4.93
C GLU A 265 15.35 -21.26 5.73
N GLU A 266 16.25 -21.85 6.52
CA GLU A 266 15.96 -23.02 7.35
C GLU A 266 16.06 -22.73 8.85
N VAL A 267 15.37 -23.55 9.65
CA VAL A 267 15.31 -23.39 11.12
C VAL A 267 16.69 -23.59 11.77
N MET A 268 17.60 -24.31 11.11
CA MET A 268 19.00 -24.45 11.56
C MET A 268 19.80 -23.17 11.33
N ASP A 269 19.64 -22.52 10.18
CA ASP A 269 20.26 -21.22 9.88
C ASP A 269 19.80 -20.13 10.85
N LEU A 270 18.52 -20.14 11.23
CA LEU A 270 17.96 -19.21 12.20
C LEU A 270 18.50 -19.44 13.63
N LYS A 271 18.82 -20.69 14.00
CA LYS A 271 19.53 -21.01 15.26
C LYS A 271 20.97 -20.53 15.24
N GLU A 272 21.67 -20.66 14.11
CA GLU A 272 23.03 -20.12 13.93
C GLU A 272 23.04 -18.60 14.04
N LEU A 273 22.15 -17.92 13.31
CA LEU A 273 21.95 -16.47 13.42
C LEU A 273 21.70 -16.05 14.87
N ALA A 274 20.75 -16.69 15.56
CA ALA A 274 20.49 -16.42 16.98
C ALA A 274 21.70 -16.71 17.89
N ALA A 275 22.58 -17.65 17.52
CA ALA A 275 23.81 -17.93 18.27
C ALA A 275 24.88 -16.85 18.07
N LYS A 276 25.06 -16.35 16.85
CA LYS A 276 26.00 -15.26 16.58
C LYS A 276 25.52 -13.94 17.18
N LEU A 277 24.22 -13.64 17.10
CA LEU A 277 23.59 -12.49 17.75
C LEU A 277 23.64 -12.52 19.29
N ARG A 278 23.82 -13.70 19.92
CA ARG A 278 24.14 -13.76 21.37
C ARG A 278 25.54 -13.20 21.66
N GLY A 279 26.50 -13.36 20.75
CA GLY A 279 27.90 -12.95 20.92
C GLY A 279 28.19 -11.46 20.69
N VAL A 280 27.30 -10.71 20.03
CA VAL A 280 27.50 -9.28 19.73
C VAL A 280 26.80 -8.36 20.72
N THR A 281 27.36 -7.17 20.92
CA THR A 281 26.78 -6.05 21.71
C THR A 281 25.80 -5.19 20.92
N GLU A 282 25.91 -5.17 19.59
CA GLU A 282 24.98 -4.46 18.71
C GLU A 282 24.78 -5.19 17.39
N PHE A 283 23.62 -4.99 16.79
CA PHE A 283 23.31 -5.42 15.43
C PHE A 283 22.31 -4.45 14.79
N ALA A 284 22.42 -4.26 13.47
CA ALA A 284 21.45 -3.50 12.69
C ALA A 284 20.29 -4.39 12.24
N VAL A 285 19.10 -3.81 12.09
CA VAL A 285 17.87 -4.51 11.66
C VAL A 285 17.08 -3.60 10.71
N ASP A 286 16.51 -4.18 9.67
CA ASP A 286 15.63 -3.54 8.69
C ASP A 286 14.61 -4.58 8.14
N LEU A 287 13.43 -4.16 7.66
CA LEU A 287 12.32 -5.04 7.29
C LEU A 287 11.63 -4.67 5.97
N GLU A 288 11.42 -5.67 5.10
CA GLU A 288 10.55 -5.51 3.92
C GLU A 288 9.10 -5.88 4.24
N HIS A 289 8.13 -5.07 3.79
CA HIS A 289 6.70 -5.27 4.08
C HIS A 289 5.81 -5.16 2.84
N ASN A 290 4.78 -6.01 2.78
CA ASN A 290 3.73 -6.00 1.76
C ASN A 290 2.35 -5.80 2.38
N HIS A 291 1.72 -4.65 2.10
CA HIS A 291 0.33 -4.36 2.44
C HIS A 291 -0.67 -4.73 1.34
N TYR A 292 -0.27 -4.73 0.06
CA TYR A 292 -1.19 -4.82 -1.08
C TYR A 292 -1.94 -6.17 -1.22
N ARG A 293 -1.44 -7.26 -0.61
CA ARG A 293 -2.11 -8.58 -0.60
C ARG A 293 -2.37 -9.15 0.79
N SER A 294 -2.47 -8.30 1.82
CA SER A 294 -2.84 -8.72 3.17
C SER A 294 -3.48 -7.55 3.92
N PHE A 295 -4.65 -7.75 4.53
CA PHE A 295 -5.41 -6.69 5.19
C PHE A 295 -4.63 -5.93 6.27
N GLN A 296 -3.90 -6.65 7.13
CA GLN A 296 -2.97 -6.06 8.10
C GLN A 296 -1.54 -5.91 7.56
N GLY A 297 -1.32 -6.28 6.30
CA GLY A 297 0.00 -6.48 5.70
C GLY A 297 0.72 -7.75 6.14
N LEU A 298 1.96 -7.90 5.70
CA LEU A 298 2.91 -8.94 6.10
C LEU A 298 4.33 -8.37 5.99
N THR A 299 5.15 -8.53 7.04
CA THR A 299 6.61 -8.57 6.84
C THR A 299 6.94 -9.77 5.96
N CYS A 300 7.77 -9.52 4.94
CA CYS A 300 8.21 -10.48 3.95
C CYS A 300 9.68 -10.85 4.14
N LEU A 301 10.53 -9.87 4.47
CA LEU A 301 11.97 -10.03 4.67
C LEU A 301 12.41 -9.33 5.96
N MET A 302 13.50 -9.82 6.54
CA MET A 302 14.18 -9.19 7.66
C MET A 302 15.68 -9.22 7.39
N GLN A 303 16.28 -8.05 7.30
CA GLN A 303 17.71 -7.83 7.14
C GLN A 303 18.33 -7.71 8.53
N ILE A 304 19.45 -8.37 8.78
CA ILE A 304 20.24 -8.21 10.02
C ILE A 304 21.72 -8.14 9.68
N SER A 305 22.41 -7.09 10.15
CA SER A 305 23.86 -6.93 9.99
C SER A 305 24.57 -6.89 11.33
N THR A 306 25.71 -7.57 11.41
CA THR A 306 26.66 -7.43 12.52
C THR A 306 27.84 -6.54 12.10
N ARG A 307 28.92 -6.47 12.89
CA ARG A 307 30.18 -5.84 12.47
C ARG A 307 30.95 -6.63 11.41
N THR A 308 30.58 -7.89 11.14
CA THR A 308 31.43 -8.86 10.42
C THR A 308 30.72 -9.70 9.37
N GLU A 309 29.40 -9.59 9.23
CA GLU A 309 28.56 -10.46 8.38
C GLU A 309 27.12 -9.94 8.29
N ASP A 310 26.46 -10.23 7.16
CA ASP A 310 25.10 -9.82 6.81
C ASP A 310 24.16 -11.02 6.63
N PHE A 311 22.89 -10.84 7.02
CA PHE A 311 21.84 -11.84 6.94
C PHE A 311 20.58 -11.28 6.30
N VAL A 312 19.93 -12.13 5.50
CA VAL A 312 18.58 -11.90 4.97
C VAL A 312 17.72 -13.10 5.39
N VAL A 313 16.63 -12.87 6.10
CA VAL A 313 15.76 -13.92 6.66
C VAL A 313 14.45 -14.00 5.88
N ASP A 314 14.09 -15.18 5.36
CA ASP A 314 12.75 -15.41 4.79
C ASP A 314 11.72 -15.49 5.94
N THR A 315 11.03 -14.38 6.17
CA THR A 315 10.05 -14.27 7.25
C THR A 315 8.68 -14.86 6.91
N LEU A 316 8.45 -15.26 5.66
CA LEU A 316 7.25 -15.96 5.21
C LEU A 316 7.39 -17.46 5.48
N LYS A 317 8.55 -18.03 5.18
CA LYS A 317 8.90 -19.44 5.44
C LYS A 317 9.21 -19.71 6.91
N LEU A 318 9.96 -18.83 7.58
CA LEU A 318 10.35 -18.98 8.99
C LEU A 318 9.42 -18.27 9.99
N ARG A 319 8.25 -17.79 9.51
CA ARG A 319 7.23 -17.01 10.24
C ARG A 319 7.03 -17.42 11.71
N ILE A 320 6.71 -18.68 11.96
CA ILE A 320 6.41 -19.21 13.31
C ILE A 320 7.66 -19.46 14.18
N HIS A 321 8.86 -19.39 13.60
CA HIS A 321 10.12 -19.68 14.27
C HIS A 321 10.91 -18.42 14.66
N ILE A 322 10.75 -17.31 13.92
CA ILE A 322 11.45 -16.04 14.18
C ILE A 322 11.21 -15.53 15.60
N GLY A 323 9.95 -15.50 16.05
CA GLY A 323 9.60 -15.14 17.43
C GLY A 323 10.35 -15.98 18.47
N PRO A 324 10.16 -17.33 18.49
CA PRO A 324 10.85 -18.23 19.41
C PRO A 324 12.38 -18.11 19.47
N TYR A 325 13.09 -17.81 18.37
CA TYR A 325 14.56 -17.74 18.36
C TYR A 325 15.14 -16.34 18.57
N LEU A 326 14.47 -15.27 18.14
CA LEU A 326 15.02 -13.91 18.18
C LEU A 326 14.46 -13.02 19.29
N ARG A 327 13.23 -13.28 19.80
CA ARG A 327 12.52 -12.39 20.74
C ARG A 327 13.35 -11.95 21.94
N GLU A 328 14.06 -12.87 22.58
CA GLU A 328 14.82 -12.53 23.80
C GLU A 328 16.09 -11.71 23.49
N LEU A 329 16.61 -11.75 22.25
CA LEU A 329 17.74 -10.90 21.80
C LEU A 329 17.29 -9.46 21.52
N PHE A 330 16.08 -9.30 20.99
CA PHE A 330 15.46 -7.99 20.81
C PHE A 330 15.02 -7.37 22.15
N LYS A 331 14.58 -8.19 23.13
CA LYS A 331 14.29 -7.76 24.51
C LYS A 331 15.52 -7.48 25.37
N ASP A 332 16.68 -8.04 25.04
CA ASP A 332 17.92 -7.88 25.82
C ASP A 332 18.33 -6.39 25.89
N PRO A 333 18.37 -5.75 27.09
CA PRO A 333 18.79 -4.36 27.23
C PRO A 333 20.29 -4.17 26.99
N ALA A 334 21.12 -5.21 27.15
CA ALA A 334 22.56 -5.16 26.93
C ALA A 334 22.94 -5.23 25.44
N LYS A 335 21.95 -5.38 24.54
CA LYS A 335 22.15 -5.40 23.09
C LYS A 335 21.51 -4.19 22.44
N LYS A 336 22.28 -3.36 21.75
CA LYS A 336 21.75 -2.22 20.98
C LYS A 336 21.22 -2.70 19.63
N LYS A 337 19.94 -2.46 19.34
CA LYS A 337 19.34 -2.72 18.02
C LYS A 337 19.36 -1.41 17.23
N VAL A 338 20.11 -1.36 16.13
CA VAL A 338 20.24 -0.17 15.28
C VAL A 338 19.26 -0.28 14.12
N MET A 339 18.44 0.75 13.89
CA MET A 339 17.43 0.79 12.82
C MET A 339 17.37 2.20 12.19
N HIS A 340 16.51 2.41 11.19
CA HIS A 340 16.38 3.71 10.50
C HIS A 340 14.92 3.98 10.09
N GLY A 341 14.20 4.81 10.87
CA GLY A 341 12.78 5.11 10.62
C GLY A 341 11.84 3.99 11.08
N ALA A 342 12.15 3.37 12.22
CA ALA A 342 11.59 2.10 12.69
C ALA A 342 10.12 2.17 13.17
N ASP A 343 9.45 3.31 13.05
CA ASP A 343 8.08 3.56 13.54
C ASP A 343 7.06 2.52 13.07
N ARG A 344 7.28 1.94 11.88
CA ARG A 344 6.45 0.84 11.34
C ARG A 344 7.01 -0.54 11.70
N ASP A 345 8.32 -0.72 11.70
CA ASP A 345 8.97 -1.99 12.03
C ASP A 345 8.66 -2.47 13.44
N ILE A 346 8.65 -1.55 14.41
CA ILE A 346 8.32 -1.85 15.81
C ILE A 346 6.90 -2.41 15.92
N ILE A 347 5.96 -1.96 15.10
CA ILE A 347 4.59 -2.49 15.04
C ILE A 347 4.58 -3.85 14.34
N TRP A 348 5.32 -4.00 13.24
CA TRP A 348 5.39 -5.23 12.46
C TRP A 348 6.05 -6.38 13.23
N LEU A 349 7.15 -6.13 13.94
CA LEU A 349 7.82 -7.10 14.83
C LEU A 349 6.87 -7.66 15.90
N GLN A 350 6.04 -6.81 16.48
CA GLN A 350 5.03 -7.19 17.47
C GLN A 350 3.92 -8.03 16.84
N ARG A 351 3.31 -7.52 15.75
CA ARG A 351 2.19 -8.17 15.03
C ARG A 351 2.56 -9.54 14.48
N ASP A 352 3.73 -9.65 13.85
CA ASP A 352 4.07 -10.81 13.01
C ASP A 352 4.84 -11.91 13.76
N PHE A 353 5.61 -11.55 14.79
CA PHE A 353 6.51 -12.47 15.49
C PHE A 353 6.40 -12.42 17.02
N GLY A 354 5.63 -11.46 17.57
CA GLY A 354 5.59 -11.19 19.01
C GLY A 354 6.94 -10.73 19.55
N ILE A 355 7.69 -9.96 18.76
CA ILE A 355 9.00 -9.40 19.11
C ILE A 355 8.80 -7.97 19.62
N TYR A 356 9.44 -7.64 20.74
CA TYR A 356 9.42 -6.32 21.36
C TYR A 356 10.87 -5.86 21.51
N VAL A 357 11.16 -4.61 21.13
CA VAL A 357 12.53 -4.10 21.08
C VAL A 357 12.85 -3.29 22.33
N CYS A 358 13.96 -3.64 22.96
CA CYS A 358 14.58 -2.94 24.09
C CYS A 358 15.94 -2.40 23.65
N ASN A 359 16.38 -1.23 24.12
CA ASN A 359 17.61 -0.58 23.64
C ASN A 359 17.64 -0.44 22.10
N LEU A 360 16.62 0.25 21.57
CA LEU A 360 16.56 0.68 20.17
C LEU A 360 17.40 1.95 19.99
N PHE A 361 18.19 2.00 18.91
CA PHE A 361 18.86 3.20 18.43
C PHE A 361 18.41 3.48 16.99
N ASP A 362 17.44 4.38 16.82
CA ASP A 362 16.93 4.77 15.51
C ASP A 362 17.77 5.91 14.93
N THR A 363 18.46 5.63 13.83
CA THR A 363 19.31 6.60 13.13
C THR A 363 18.52 7.62 12.30
N GLY A 364 17.26 7.32 11.93
CA GLY A 364 16.37 8.26 11.24
C GLY A 364 15.97 9.42 12.16
N GLN A 365 15.66 9.12 13.43
CA GLN A 365 15.35 10.11 14.46
C GLN A 365 16.55 11.01 14.86
N VAL A 366 17.77 10.61 14.47
CA VAL A 366 19.02 11.35 14.72
C VAL A 366 19.47 12.20 13.51
N SER A 367 18.91 11.96 12.32
CA SER A 367 19.38 12.54 11.04
C SER A 367 18.69 13.87 10.70
N ILE A 368 18.63 14.80 11.66
CA ILE A 368 17.98 16.13 11.55
C ILE A 368 18.98 17.20 11.11
#